data_AF-B6B786-F1
#
_entry.id   AF-B6B786-F1
#
_cell.length_a   1.000
_cell.length_b   1.000
_cell.length_c   1.000
_cell.angle_alpha   90.00
_cell.angle_beta   90.00
_cell.angle_gamma   90.00
#
_symmetry.space_group_name_H-M   'P 1'
#
loop_
_entity.id
_entity.type
_entity.pdbx_description
1 polymer ?
#
loop_
_entity_poly.entity_id
_entity_poly.type
_entity_poly.pdbx_seq_one_letter_code
_entity_poly.pdbx_strand_id
1 'polypeptide(L)' 'MDQGDAVMVWRTPSDQGFDFLTAGQNRRMPEDFDGLKLIRFLPRNGG' A
#
# COMPACT_ATOMS: atom_id res chain seq x y z
N MET A 1 -20.39 6.68 5.39
CA MET A 1 -19.08 7.10 5.92
C MET A 1 -18.06 6.29 5.15
N ASP A 2 -17.71 6.67 3.91
CA ASP A 2 -17.09 5.70 2.97
C ASP A 2 -16.00 6.33 2.07
N GLN A 3 -15.39 7.44 2.49
CA GLN A 3 -14.41 8.19 1.68
C GLN A 3 -13.04 8.35 2.38
N GLY A 4 -12.79 7.58 3.44
CA GLY A 4 -11.53 7.62 4.17
C GLY A 4 -10.50 6.67 3.56
N ASP A 5 -9.24 7.09 3.57
CA ASP A 5 -8.11 6.24 3.26
C ASP A 5 -7.42 5.81 4.56
N ALA A 6 -6.98 4.56 4.64
CA ALA A 6 -6.26 4.02 5.79
C ALA A 6 -5.10 3.13 5.37
N VAL A 7 -4.07 3.08 6.22
CA VAL A 7 -2.94 2.15 6.11
C VAL A 7 -2.78 1.46 7.46
N MET A 8 -2.68 0.13 7.43
CA MET A 8 -2.35 -0.69 8.58
C MET A 8 -0.94 -1.25 8.38
N VAL A 9 -0.10 -1.16 9.40
CA VAL A 9 1.28 -1.69 9.39
C VAL A 9 1.49 -2.49 10.66
N TRP A 10 2.13 -3.65 10.55
CA TRP A 10 2.45 -4.50 11.69
C TRP A 10 3.78 -5.23 11.49
N ARG A 11 4.31 -5.78 12.58
CA ARG A 11 5.57 -6.53 12.58
C ARG A 11 5.35 -7.97 12.13
N THR A 12 6.26 -8.49 11.30
CA THR A 12 6.27 -9.87 10.84
C THR A 12 7.69 -10.44 10.94
N PRO A 13 7.87 -11.78 10.94
CA PRO A 13 9.19 -12.40 10.90
C PRO A 13 9.77 -12.52 9.48
N SER A 14 9.35 -11.68 8.52
CA SER A 14 9.89 -11.66 7.15
C SER A 14 11.19 -10.85 7.06
N ASP A 15 11.88 -10.93 5.92
CA ASP A 15 13.12 -10.16 5.65
C ASP A 15 12.93 -8.64 5.75
N GLN A 16 11.74 -8.12 5.42
CA GLN A 16 11.42 -6.71 5.60
C GLN A 16 11.12 -6.35 7.07
N GLY A 17 10.77 -7.33 7.90
CA GLY A 17 10.44 -7.14 9.33
C GLY A 17 9.09 -6.48 9.59
N PHE A 18 8.32 -6.15 8.55
CA PHE A 18 6.97 -5.62 8.63
C PHE A 18 6.12 -6.06 7.44
N ASP A 19 4.81 -5.87 7.56
CA ASP A 19 3.86 -5.96 6.45
C ASP A 19 2.81 -4.86 6.61
N PHE A 20 2.09 -4.55 5.54
CA PHE A 20 1.12 -3.48 5.49
C PHE A 20 -0.08 -3.76 4.58
N LEU A 21 -1.21 -3.11 4.85
CA LEU A 21 -2.40 -3.13 4.01
C LEU A 21 -2.95 -1.71 3.86
N THR A 22 -3.58 -1.44 2.74
CA THR A 22 -4.26 -0.16 2.48
C THR A 22 -5.75 -0.40 2.29
N ALA A 23 -6.57 0.52 2.79
CA ALA A 23 -8.00 0.58 2.52
C ALA A 23 -8.35 1.95 1.96
N GLY A 24 -9.35 2.01 1.08
CA GLY A 24 -9.78 3.24 0.40
C GLY A 24 -9.40 3.27 -1.08
N GLN A 25 -9.40 4.47 -1.66
CA GLN A 25 -9.18 4.73 -3.10
C GLN A 25 -8.00 5.68 -3.33
N ASN A 26 -7.11 5.83 -2.34
CA ASN A 26 -5.89 6.62 -2.51
C ASN A 26 -5.01 6.08 -3.65
N ARG A 27 -4.12 6.96 -4.11
CA ARG A 27 -3.16 6.65 -5.17
C ARG A 27 -1.95 5.82 -4.71
N ARG A 28 -1.89 5.38 -3.45
CA ARG A 28 -0.78 4.64 -2.84
C ARG A 28 -1.20 3.19 -2.64
N MET A 29 -1.15 2.41 -3.71
CA MET A 29 -1.62 1.04 -3.69
C MET A 29 -0.45 0.08 -3.51
N PRO A 30 -0.58 -0.98 -2.68
CA PRO A 30 0.41 -2.04 -2.59
C PRO A 30 0.59 -2.73 -3.95
N GLU A 31 1.84 -3.03 -4.30
CA GLU A 31 2.20 -3.78 -5.50
C GLU A 31 3.33 -4.76 -5.16
N ASP A 32 3.29 -5.95 -5.75
CA ASP A 32 4.41 -6.89 -5.70
C ASP A 32 5.42 -6.52 -6.79
N PHE A 33 6.65 -6.24 -6.36
CA PHE A 33 7.76 -5.95 -7.25
C PHE A 33 8.88 -6.93 -6.96
N ASP A 34 8.95 -8.00 -7.75
CA ASP A 34 9.96 -9.06 -7.63
C ASP A 34 9.97 -9.71 -6.23
N GLY A 35 8.78 -10.02 -5.70
CA GLY A 35 8.61 -10.62 -4.36
C GLY A 35 8.72 -9.63 -3.20
N LEU A 36 8.98 -8.34 -3.48
CA LEU A 36 8.93 -7.28 -2.49
C LEU A 36 7.59 -6.55 -2.56
N LYS A 37 6.90 -6.49 -1.43
CA LYS A 37 5.70 -5.67 -1.30
C LYS A 37 6.08 -4.20 -1.15
N LEU A 38 5.75 -3.39 -2.15
CA LEU A 38 6.04 -1.95 -2.22
C LEU A 38 4.75 -1.13 -2.38
N ILE A 39 4.87 0.20 -2.32
CA ILE A 39 3.77 1.12 -2.62
C ILE A 39 3.98 1.70 -4.02
N ARG A 40 3.06 1.40 -4.92
CA ARG A 40 2.93 2.07 -6.21
C ARG A 40 2.20 3.40 -6.03
N PHE A 41 2.75 4.47 -6.61
CA PHE A 41 2.08 5.77 -6.63
C PHE A 41 1.42 6.02 -7.99
N LEU A 42 0.09 5.90 -8.04
CA LEU A 42 -0.69 6.09 -9.26
C LEU A 42 -0.68 7.57 -9.68
N PRO A 43 -0.67 7.87 -11.00
CA PRO A 43 -0.80 9.23 -11.49
C PRO A 43 -2.14 9.83 -11.04
N ARG A 44 -2.18 11.16 -10.93
CA ARG A 44 -3.45 11.87 -10.79
C ARG A 44 -4.11 11.84 -12.17
N ASN A 45 -5.37 11.44 -12.27
CA ASN A 45 -6.07 11.37 -13.56
C ASN A 45 -5.84 12.67 -14.37
N GLY A 46 -5.24 12.56 -15.55
CA GLY A 46 -4.91 13.68 -16.44
C GLY A 46 -3.42 13.87 -16.71
N GLY A 47 -2.83 12.97 -17.51
CA GLY A 47 -1.59 13.23 -18.26
C GLY A 47 -1.93 13.69 -19.67
#